data_AF-A0A8W7NZF7-F1
#
_entry.id   AF-A0A8W7NZF7-F1
#
_cell.length_a   1.000
_cell.length_b   1.000
_cell.length_c   1.000
_cell.angle_alpha   90.00
_cell.angle_beta   90.00
_cell.angle_gamma   90.00
#
_symmetry.space_group_name_H-M   'P 1'
#
loop_
_entity.id
_entity.type
_entity.pdbx_description
1 polymer ?
#
loop_
_entity_poly.entity_id
_entity_poly.type
_entity_poly.pdbx_seq_one_letter_code
_entity_poly.pdbx_strand_id
1 'polypeptide(L)'
;MLSTGCMQRQWGTTPVEKIADRAYTIPVLDEEDTDSDEEEGGSGQPALNQPHAIAPLPERYPASVYEPSDEECDSGPASPVPEDANIFLSEVVESLKRGLAEKSNAEYLILEINSSRYAYNMALCEVNYYVVKAILQIMLQQDGVATNTVGTLRRLLAYFGVVFRNYIRDRDAMMDCLKALEEMCPASETVRAKLPQLVHYLYEADLIGEQVIVEWYDGLADAGLQAALSKLVQWLQESSEEEEDDDDDDDDEEEED
;
A
#
# COMPACT_ATOMS: atom_id res chain seq x y z
N MET A 1 -41.20 -50.54 -28.56
CA MET A 1 -41.05 -51.02 -27.17
C MET A 1 -39.56 -51.23 -26.95
N LEU A 2 -38.89 -50.27 -26.32
CA LEU A 2 -37.47 -50.38 -25.96
C LEU A 2 -37.39 -50.21 -24.45
N SER A 3 -36.83 -51.24 -23.83
CA SER A 3 -36.68 -51.45 -22.40
C SER A 3 -35.55 -50.57 -21.85
N THR A 4 -35.83 -49.74 -20.85
CA THR A 4 -34.82 -49.04 -20.05
C THR A 4 -34.73 -49.72 -18.68
N GLY A 5 -33.80 -50.65 -18.56
CA GLY A 5 -33.40 -51.22 -17.28
C GLY A 5 -32.60 -50.19 -16.48
N CYS A 6 -33.21 -49.67 -15.41
CA CYS A 6 -32.53 -48.80 -14.46
C CYS A 6 -31.65 -49.67 -13.55
N MET A 7 -30.32 -49.55 -13.68
CA MET A 7 -29.34 -50.17 -12.78
C MET A 7 -29.54 -49.61 -11.37
N GLN A 8 -30.09 -50.43 -10.47
CA GLN A 8 -30.10 -50.16 -9.04
C GLN A 8 -28.68 -50.38 -8.52
N ARG A 9 -27.93 -49.28 -8.29
CA ARG A 9 -26.73 -49.34 -7.45
C ARG A 9 -27.19 -49.67 -6.03
N GLN A 10 -26.68 -50.75 -5.45
CA GLN A 10 -26.86 -51.05 -4.03
C GLN A 10 -25.98 -50.08 -3.25
N TRP A 11 -26.62 -49.21 -2.47
CA TRP A 11 -25.94 -48.31 -1.53
C TRP A 11 -25.68 -49.11 -0.24
N GLY A 12 -24.56 -48.81 0.42
CA GLY A 12 -24.05 -49.52 1.60
C GLY A 12 -25.07 -49.76 2.72
N THR A 13 -24.74 -50.71 3.59
CA THR A 13 -25.63 -51.38 4.55
C THR A 13 -26.13 -50.53 5.74
N THR A 14 -25.76 -49.25 5.83
CA THR A 14 -26.24 -48.36 6.91
C THR A 14 -27.26 -47.34 6.40
N PRO A 15 -28.50 -47.31 6.93
CA PRO A 15 -29.53 -46.35 6.50
C PRO A 15 -29.24 -44.92 6.97
N VAL A 16 -29.60 -43.94 6.14
CA VAL A 16 -29.60 -42.50 6.47
C VAL A 16 -30.60 -42.23 7.61
N GLU A 17 -30.16 -41.58 8.68
CA GLU A 17 -30.95 -41.23 9.86
C GLU A 17 -31.08 -39.70 9.99
N LYS A 18 -32.29 -39.19 10.27
CA LYS A 18 -32.55 -37.75 10.45
C LYS A 18 -32.24 -37.34 11.89
N ILE A 19 -31.27 -36.44 12.05
CA ILE A 19 -30.82 -35.94 13.36
C ILE A 19 -31.59 -34.66 13.76
N ALA A 20 -31.94 -33.80 12.79
CA ALA A 20 -32.72 -32.57 13.02
C ALA A 20 -33.43 -32.12 11.74
N ASP A 21 -34.21 -31.04 11.79
CA ASP A 21 -35.06 -30.60 10.67
C ASP A 21 -34.34 -30.39 9.34
N ARG A 22 -33.03 -30.11 9.37
CA ARG A 22 -32.17 -30.03 8.18
C ARG A 22 -30.85 -30.79 8.35
N ALA A 23 -30.78 -31.81 9.22
CA ALA A 23 -29.57 -32.59 9.46
C ALA A 23 -29.83 -34.10 9.35
N TYR A 24 -28.95 -34.80 8.63
CA TYR A 24 -29.05 -36.24 8.33
C TYR A 24 -27.66 -36.89 8.42
N THR A 25 -27.58 -38.17 8.76
CA THR A 25 -26.33 -38.95 8.69
C THR A 25 -25.97 -39.27 7.25
N ILE A 26 -24.67 -39.24 6.93
CA ILE A 26 -24.16 -39.70 5.63
C ILE A 26 -23.72 -41.15 5.78
N PRO A 27 -24.23 -42.09 4.97
CA PRO A 27 -23.81 -43.48 5.01
C PRO A 27 -22.35 -43.56 4.56
N VAL A 28 -21.56 -44.34 5.29
CA VAL A 28 -20.18 -44.64 4.92
C VAL A 28 -20.25 -45.47 3.64
N LEU A 29 -19.68 -44.97 2.56
CA LEU A 29 -19.48 -45.75 1.36
C LEU A 29 -18.29 -46.68 1.64
N ASP A 30 -18.52 -47.99 1.52
CA ASP A 30 -17.40 -48.92 1.39
C ASP A 30 -16.77 -48.64 0.02
N GLU A 31 -15.73 -47.81 0.01
CA GLU A 31 -14.87 -47.69 -1.16
C GLU A 31 -14.07 -48.99 -1.24
N GLU A 32 -14.45 -49.87 -2.18
CA GLU A 32 -13.57 -50.97 -2.57
C GLU A 32 -12.32 -50.33 -3.19
N ASP A 33 -11.22 -50.33 -2.43
CA ASP A 33 -9.89 -49.91 -2.84
C ASP A 33 -9.48 -50.66 -4.12
N THR A 34 -9.62 -50.02 -5.27
CA THR A 34 -8.81 -50.32 -6.45
C THR A 34 -7.97 -49.11 -6.77
N ASP A 35 -6.83 -48.98 -6.09
CA ASP A 35 -5.65 -48.40 -6.69
C ASP A 35 -4.44 -49.27 -6.37
N SER A 36 -3.89 -49.83 -7.44
CA SER A 36 -2.67 -50.62 -7.43
C SER A 36 -1.55 -49.66 -7.74
N ASP A 37 -0.76 -49.29 -6.74
CA ASP A 37 0.67 -49.02 -6.91
C ASP A 37 1.37 -49.21 -5.56
N GLU A 38 2.20 -50.25 -5.52
CA GLU A 38 3.11 -50.58 -4.43
C GLU A 38 4.22 -49.54 -4.39
N GLU A 39 4.42 -48.84 -3.26
CA GLU A 39 5.77 -48.50 -2.79
C GLU A 39 5.78 -48.36 -1.25
N GLU A 40 6.87 -48.90 -0.69
CA GLU A 40 7.08 -49.30 0.69
C GLU A 40 7.57 -48.13 1.57
N GLY A 41 7.02 -47.92 2.77
CA GLY A 41 7.73 -47.11 3.79
C GLY A 41 6.92 -46.36 4.85
N GLY A 42 6.37 -47.08 5.84
CA GLY A 42 6.41 -46.66 7.26
C GLY A 42 5.72 -45.36 7.71
N SER A 43 4.41 -45.43 7.93
CA SER A 43 3.70 -45.07 9.18
C SER A 43 2.21 -44.89 8.85
N GLY A 44 1.34 -45.58 9.59
CA GLY A 44 -0.10 -45.67 9.27
C GLY A 44 -0.74 -44.29 9.12
N GLN A 45 -1.40 -44.06 8.00
CA GLN A 45 -2.23 -42.89 7.78
C GLN A 45 -3.37 -42.89 8.82
N PRO A 46 -3.56 -41.81 9.60
CA PRO A 46 -4.71 -41.74 10.49
C PRO A 46 -5.97 -41.67 9.63
N ALA A 47 -6.95 -42.51 9.94
CA ALA A 47 -8.25 -42.52 9.28
C ALA A 47 -8.83 -41.09 9.27
N LEU A 48 -9.19 -40.60 8.08
CA LEU A 48 -9.65 -39.23 7.77
C LEU A 48 -10.89 -38.77 8.58
N ASN A 49 -11.47 -39.68 9.37
CA ASN A 49 -12.70 -39.50 10.14
C ASN A 49 -12.46 -39.36 11.66
N GLN A 50 -11.20 -39.25 12.12
CA GLN A 50 -10.93 -38.99 13.53
C GLN A 50 -10.96 -37.49 13.84
N PRO A 51 -11.85 -37.02 14.76
CA PRO A 51 -11.85 -35.63 15.17
C PRO A 51 -10.51 -35.29 15.83
N HIS A 52 -9.72 -34.45 15.18
CA HIS A 52 -8.49 -33.92 15.74
C HIS A 52 -8.85 -32.82 16.73
N ALA A 53 -8.34 -32.91 17.95
CA ALA A 53 -8.48 -31.85 18.94
C ALA A 53 -7.66 -30.63 18.48
N ILE A 54 -8.33 -29.65 17.90
CA ILE A 54 -7.72 -28.37 17.55
C ILE A 54 -7.48 -27.64 18.87
N ALA A 55 -6.21 -27.37 19.20
CA ALA A 55 -5.87 -26.57 20.36
C ALA A 55 -6.54 -25.18 20.26
N PRO A 56 -6.91 -24.54 21.39
CA PRO A 56 -7.41 -23.17 21.38
C PRO A 56 -6.43 -22.27 20.63
N LEU A 57 -6.92 -21.53 19.63
CA LEU A 57 -6.10 -20.57 18.90
C LEU A 57 -5.52 -19.58 19.91
N PRO A 58 -4.20 -19.33 19.91
CA PRO A 58 -3.61 -18.29 20.73
C PRO A 58 -4.34 -16.98 20.48
N GLU A 59 -4.96 -16.41 21.52
CA GLU A 59 -5.90 -15.28 21.43
C GLU A 59 -5.21 -13.93 21.13
N ARG A 60 -3.98 -13.97 20.61
CA ARG A 60 -3.20 -12.76 20.39
C ARG A 60 -2.14 -12.99 19.33
N TYR A 61 -2.57 -12.94 18.08
CA TYR A 61 -1.68 -12.34 17.10
C TYR A 61 -1.60 -10.86 17.49
N PRO A 62 -0.41 -10.28 17.70
CA PRO A 62 -0.31 -8.83 17.63
C PRO A 62 -0.93 -8.40 16.29
N ALA A 63 -1.60 -7.24 16.26
CA ALA A 63 -2.07 -6.67 15.00
C ALA A 63 -0.92 -6.81 13.99
N SER A 64 -1.20 -7.41 12.82
CA SER A 64 -0.16 -7.58 11.81
C SER A 64 0.29 -6.18 11.43
N VAL A 65 1.42 -5.74 11.99
CA VAL A 65 2.12 -4.58 11.49
C VAL A 65 2.68 -5.06 10.16
N TYR A 66 1.90 -4.89 9.11
CA TYR A 66 2.38 -5.05 7.76
C TYR A 66 3.50 -4.04 7.61
N GLU A 67 4.74 -4.52 7.72
CA GLU A 67 5.93 -3.78 7.33
C GLU A 67 6.16 -4.15 5.86
N PRO A 68 5.96 -3.21 4.92
CA PRO A 68 6.48 -3.37 3.57
C PRO A 68 7.98 -3.69 3.67
N SER A 69 8.44 -4.73 2.99
CA SER A 69 9.87 -5.03 2.92
C SER A 69 10.52 -3.99 2.01
N ASP A 70 11.35 -3.12 2.59
CA ASP A 70 11.99 -1.98 1.90
C ASP A 70 13.04 -2.40 0.83
N GLU A 71 13.31 -3.69 0.66
CA GLU A 71 14.37 -4.21 -0.21
C GLU A 71 14.02 -4.36 -1.70
N GLU A 72 12.86 -3.88 -2.17
CA GLU A 72 12.44 -4.11 -3.58
C GLU A 72 12.90 -3.04 -4.59
N CYS A 73 13.64 -2.01 -4.16
CA CYS A 73 14.09 -0.95 -5.07
C CYS A 73 15.43 -1.26 -5.76
N ASP A 74 16.18 -2.27 -5.29
CA ASP A 74 17.41 -2.72 -5.94
C ASP A 74 17.11 -3.95 -6.82
N SER A 75 16.98 -3.71 -8.12
CA SER A 75 16.94 -4.74 -9.17
C SER A 75 15.71 -5.67 -9.21
N GLY A 76 14.50 -5.15 -8.92
CA GLY A 76 13.19 -5.81 -9.10
C GLY A 76 12.65 -5.83 -10.55
N PRO A 77 11.54 -6.56 -10.84
CA PRO A 77 11.12 -6.95 -12.19
C PRO A 77 10.82 -5.75 -13.11
N ALA A 78 10.89 -5.97 -14.42
CA ALA A 78 10.67 -4.95 -15.45
C ALA A 78 9.42 -4.12 -15.13
N SER A 79 9.56 -2.78 -15.19
CA SER A 79 8.45 -1.83 -15.07
C SER A 79 7.26 -2.34 -15.89
N PRO A 80 6.06 -2.40 -15.30
CA PRO A 80 4.88 -2.98 -15.93
C PRO A 80 4.62 -2.31 -17.28
N VAL A 81 3.93 -3.03 -18.15
CA VAL A 81 3.57 -2.48 -19.46
C VAL A 81 2.78 -1.18 -19.22
N PRO A 82 3.01 -0.08 -19.96
CA PRO A 82 2.37 1.20 -19.68
C PRO A 82 0.84 1.14 -19.55
N GLU A 83 0.18 0.22 -20.27
CA GLU A 83 -1.25 -0.07 -20.09
C GLU A 83 -1.59 -0.52 -18.66
N ASP A 84 -0.84 -1.45 -18.08
CA ASP A 84 -1.07 -1.99 -16.73
C ASP A 84 -0.87 -0.92 -15.66
N ALA A 85 0.14 -0.05 -15.81
CA ALA A 85 0.39 1.04 -14.87
C ALA A 85 -0.73 2.10 -14.88
N ASN A 86 -1.34 2.35 -16.05
CA ASN A 86 -2.50 3.22 -16.16
C ASN A 86 -3.77 2.59 -15.54
N ILE A 87 -3.95 1.27 -15.69
CA ILE A 87 -5.05 0.55 -15.05
C ILE A 87 -4.88 0.59 -13.53
N PHE A 88 -3.68 0.29 -13.02
CA PHE A 88 -3.35 0.41 -11.60
C PHE A 88 -3.67 1.81 -11.06
N LEU A 89 -3.20 2.87 -11.72
CA LEU A 89 -3.51 4.25 -11.33
C LEU A 89 -5.02 4.51 -11.30
N SER A 90 -5.77 4.02 -12.29
CA SER A 90 -7.22 4.19 -12.34
C SER A 90 -7.93 3.52 -11.15
N GLU A 91 -7.52 2.31 -10.78
CA GLU A 91 -8.08 1.61 -9.61
C GLU A 91 -7.74 2.31 -8.30
N VAL A 92 -6.50 2.77 -8.14
CA VAL A 92 -6.09 3.53 -6.94
C VAL A 92 -6.90 4.82 -6.83
N VAL A 93 -7.11 5.54 -7.93
CA VAL A 93 -7.96 6.75 -7.95
C VAL A 93 -9.39 6.41 -7.56
N GLU A 94 -9.97 5.34 -8.10
CA GLU A 94 -11.34 4.91 -7.78
C GLU A 94 -11.48 4.50 -6.32
N SER A 95 -10.55 3.70 -5.79
CA SER A 95 -10.50 3.28 -4.39
C SER A 95 -10.42 4.48 -3.47
N LEU A 96 -9.49 5.41 -3.70
CA LEU A 96 -9.33 6.61 -2.88
C LEU A 96 -10.57 7.52 -2.97
N LYS A 97 -11.13 7.76 -4.15
CA LYS A 97 -12.36 8.56 -4.32
C LYS A 97 -13.53 7.98 -3.56
N ARG A 98 -13.75 6.66 -3.71
CA ARG A 98 -14.80 5.95 -2.96
C ARG A 98 -14.54 6.07 -1.47
N GLY A 99 -13.31 5.85 -1.04
CA GLY A 99 -12.87 6.05 0.33
C GLY A 99 -13.24 7.43 0.88
N LEU A 100 -12.91 8.50 0.14
CA LEU A 100 -13.21 9.88 0.54
C LEU A 100 -14.71 10.17 0.67
N ALA A 101 -15.51 9.64 -0.25
CA ALA A 101 -16.96 9.82 -0.30
C ALA A 101 -17.67 9.05 0.83
N GLU A 102 -17.25 7.81 1.07
CA GLU A 102 -17.90 6.88 2.02
C GLU A 102 -17.29 6.95 3.42
N LYS A 103 -16.18 7.68 3.61
CA LYS A 103 -15.40 7.73 4.86
C LYS A 103 -14.89 6.34 5.28
N SER A 104 -14.36 5.59 4.31
CA SER A 104 -13.76 4.27 4.54
C SER A 104 -12.52 4.33 5.43
N ASN A 105 -12.28 3.28 6.22
CA ASN A 105 -11.08 3.15 7.04
C ASN A 105 -9.82 3.12 6.15
N ALA A 106 -8.78 3.86 6.55
CA ALA A 106 -7.48 3.90 5.87
C ALA A 106 -6.84 2.51 5.72
N GLU A 107 -6.99 1.61 6.69
CA GLU A 107 -6.46 0.24 6.60
C GLU A 107 -7.09 -0.53 5.43
N TYR A 108 -8.39 -0.35 5.19
CA TYR A 108 -9.07 -0.97 4.05
C TYR A 108 -8.58 -0.39 2.72
N LEU A 109 -8.34 0.92 2.66
CA LEU A 109 -7.76 1.55 1.46
C LEU A 109 -6.35 1.03 1.18
N ILE A 110 -5.53 0.85 2.21
CA ILE A 110 -4.18 0.27 2.08
C ILE A 110 -4.27 -1.17 1.55
N LEU A 111 -5.20 -1.98 2.07
CA LEU A 111 -5.42 -3.35 1.59
C LEU A 111 -5.88 -3.40 0.13
N GLU A 112 -6.79 -2.50 -0.28
CA GLU A 112 -7.22 -2.41 -1.68
C GLU A 112 -6.05 -2.03 -2.60
N ILE A 113 -5.26 -1.01 -2.24
CA ILE A 113 -4.09 -0.59 -3.02
C ILE A 113 -3.06 -1.73 -3.12
N ASN A 114 -2.76 -2.41 -2.02
CA ASN A 114 -1.83 -3.55 -2.02
C ASN A 114 -2.37 -4.70 -2.87
N SER A 115 -3.68 -4.98 -2.81
CA SER A 115 -4.31 -5.97 -3.69
C SER A 115 -4.08 -5.63 -5.17
N SER A 116 -4.30 -4.38 -5.57
CA SER A 116 -4.05 -3.92 -6.94
C SER A 116 -2.56 -3.97 -7.29
N ARG A 117 -1.65 -3.59 -6.37
CA ARG A 117 -0.19 -3.67 -6.58
C ARG A 117 0.23 -5.08 -6.99
N TYR A 118 -0.25 -6.09 -6.28
CA TYR A 118 0.07 -7.48 -6.58
C TYR A 118 -0.64 -7.99 -7.83
N ALA A 119 -1.85 -7.50 -8.13
CA ALA A 119 -2.58 -7.87 -9.34
C ALA A 119 -1.87 -7.39 -10.63
N TYR A 120 -1.24 -6.22 -10.59
CA TYR A 120 -0.54 -5.62 -11.74
C TYR A 120 0.99 -5.71 -11.64
N ASN A 121 1.52 -6.43 -10.64
CA ASN A 121 2.97 -6.63 -10.43
C ASN A 121 3.75 -5.30 -10.40
N MET A 122 3.22 -4.30 -9.68
CA MET A 122 3.84 -2.98 -9.55
C MET A 122 4.98 -3.00 -8.53
N ALA A 123 6.12 -2.38 -8.83
CA ALA A 123 7.19 -2.19 -7.84
C ALA A 123 6.78 -1.18 -6.75
N LEU A 124 7.39 -1.24 -5.56
CA LEU A 124 6.92 -0.43 -4.42
C LEU A 124 7.16 1.06 -4.67
N CYS A 125 8.31 1.43 -5.22
CA CYS A 125 8.61 2.80 -5.66
C CYS A 125 7.57 3.34 -6.67
N GLU A 126 7.15 2.51 -7.63
CA GLU A 126 6.08 2.89 -8.56
C GLU A 126 4.76 3.10 -7.83
N VAL A 127 4.42 2.25 -6.86
CA VAL A 127 3.21 2.41 -6.05
C VAL A 127 3.25 3.70 -5.24
N ASN A 128 4.38 4.05 -4.61
CA ASN A 128 4.55 5.30 -3.87
C ASN A 128 4.21 6.51 -4.76
N TYR A 129 4.82 6.55 -5.95
CA TYR A 129 4.55 7.58 -6.96
C TYR A 129 3.06 7.63 -7.36
N TYR A 130 2.45 6.49 -7.68
CA TYR A 130 1.07 6.44 -8.18
C TYR A 130 0.03 6.78 -7.12
N VAL A 131 0.27 6.45 -5.85
CA VAL A 131 -0.59 6.85 -4.73
C VAL A 131 -0.61 8.38 -4.59
N VAL A 132 0.57 9.03 -4.64
CA VAL A 132 0.67 10.49 -4.59
C VAL A 132 -0.01 11.11 -5.81
N LYS A 133 0.27 10.60 -7.01
CA LYS A 133 -0.36 11.06 -8.26
C LYS A 133 -1.89 10.94 -8.20
N ALA A 134 -2.42 9.86 -7.65
CA ALA A 134 -3.86 9.67 -7.48
C ALA A 134 -4.47 10.72 -6.55
N ILE A 135 -3.83 11.00 -5.40
CA ILE A 135 -4.29 12.04 -4.46
C ILE A 135 -4.30 13.42 -5.14
N LEU A 136 -3.26 13.75 -5.91
CA LEU A 136 -3.18 15.00 -6.66
C LEU A 136 -4.22 15.09 -7.79
N GLN A 137 -4.54 13.99 -8.47
CA GLN A 137 -5.64 13.95 -9.44
C GLN A 137 -7.00 14.19 -8.77
N ILE A 138 -7.22 13.60 -7.59
CA ILE A 138 -8.43 13.84 -6.79
C ILE A 138 -8.49 15.31 -6.35
N MET A 139 -7.36 15.89 -5.93
CA MET A 139 -7.24 17.31 -5.59
C MET A 139 -7.70 18.21 -6.74
N LEU A 140 -7.21 17.96 -7.95
CA LEU A 140 -7.57 18.76 -9.14
C LEU A 140 -9.04 18.65 -9.55
N GLN A 141 -9.74 17.62 -9.07
CA GLN A 141 -11.17 17.44 -9.31
C GLN A 141 -12.04 18.07 -8.21
N GLN A 142 -11.45 18.61 -7.14
CA GLN A 142 -12.23 19.28 -6.09
C GLN A 142 -12.68 20.67 -6.54
N ASP A 143 -13.90 21.03 -6.15
CA ASP A 143 -14.46 22.36 -6.40
C ASP A 143 -13.60 23.47 -5.78
N GLY A 144 -13.27 24.49 -6.57
CA GLY A 144 -12.49 25.64 -6.12
C GLY A 144 -10.98 25.38 -5.92
N VAL A 145 -10.43 24.26 -6.42
CA VAL A 145 -8.99 23.95 -6.29
C VAL A 145 -8.08 25.07 -6.81
N ALA A 146 -8.48 25.79 -7.86
CA ALA A 146 -7.70 26.89 -8.44
C ALA A 146 -7.53 28.08 -7.48
N THR A 147 -8.48 28.32 -6.56
CA THR A 147 -8.41 29.42 -5.61
C THR A 147 -7.71 29.02 -4.32
N ASN A 148 -7.80 27.75 -3.91
CA ASN A 148 -7.21 27.25 -2.68
C ASN A 148 -6.59 25.85 -2.86
N THR A 149 -5.54 25.77 -3.67
CA THR A 149 -4.88 24.49 -4.02
C THR A 149 -4.27 23.83 -2.80
N VAL A 150 -3.44 24.56 -2.03
CA VAL A 150 -2.77 24.05 -0.83
C VAL A 150 -3.79 23.64 0.25
N GLY A 151 -4.80 24.47 0.50
CA GLY A 151 -5.84 24.12 1.46
C GLY A 151 -6.67 22.90 1.05
N THR A 152 -6.83 22.67 -0.26
CA THR A 152 -7.47 21.46 -0.78
C THR A 152 -6.60 20.23 -0.56
N LEU A 153 -5.29 20.29 -0.89
CA LEU A 153 -4.36 19.21 -0.59
C LEU A 153 -4.35 18.89 0.91
N ARG A 154 -4.28 19.92 1.76
CA ARG A 154 -4.31 19.78 3.21
C ARG A 154 -5.55 19.05 3.71
N ARG A 155 -6.74 19.35 3.16
CA ARG A 155 -7.97 18.62 3.51
C ARG A 155 -7.93 17.16 3.07
N LEU A 156 -7.36 16.88 1.90
CA LEU A 156 -7.21 15.51 1.42
C LEU A 156 -6.20 14.73 2.26
N LEU A 157 -5.04 15.30 2.60
CA LEU A 157 -4.06 14.66 3.46
C LEU A 157 -4.50 14.57 4.92
N ALA A 158 -5.41 15.43 5.39
CA ALA A 158 -6.06 15.23 6.68
C ALA A 158 -6.91 13.94 6.72
N TYR A 159 -7.47 13.53 5.57
CA TYR A 159 -8.24 12.30 5.45
C TYR A 159 -7.36 11.09 5.08
N PHE A 160 -6.51 11.23 4.08
CA PHE A 160 -5.64 10.18 3.57
C PHE A 160 -4.29 10.10 4.29
N GLY A 161 -4.06 10.86 5.36
CA GLY A 161 -2.74 10.98 5.99
C GLY A 161 -2.15 9.64 6.44
N VAL A 162 -2.99 8.74 6.95
CA VAL A 162 -2.58 7.37 7.30
C VAL A 162 -2.14 6.58 6.06
N VAL A 163 -2.91 6.68 4.96
CA VAL A 163 -2.55 6.03 3.68
C VAL A 163 -1.27 6.64 3.13
N PHE A 164 -1.15 7.97 3.10
CA PHE A 164 0.02 8.68 2.59
C PHE A 164 1.29 8.26 3.35
N ARG A 165 1.26 8.30 4.69
CA ARG A 165 2.40 7.92 5.53
C ARG A 165 2.73 6.42 5.48
N ASN A 166 1.80 5.57 5.05
CA ASN A 166 2.09 4.15 4.81
C ASN A 166 3.03 3.94 3.62
N TYR A 167 2.95 4.81 2.60
CA TYR A 167 3.76 4.70 1.38
C TYR A 167 4.97 5.64 1.37
N ILE A 168 4.88 6.81 2.03
CA ILE A 168 5.94 7.82 2.05
C ILE A 168 6.63 7.78 3.43
N ARG A 169 7.62 6.87 3.58
CA ARG A 169 8.31 6.61 4.85
C ARG A 169 9.78 7.03 4.83
N ASP A 170 10.51 6.61 3.80
CA ASP A 170 11.94 6.83 3.65
C ASP A 170 12.26 7.90 2.59
N ARG A 171 13.55 8.18 2.43
CA ARG A 171 14.07 9.17 1.47
C ARG A 171 13.62 8.89 0.03
N ASP A 172 13.66 7.64 -0.42
CA ASP A 172 13.39 7.30 -1.81
C ASP A 172 11.90 7.43 -2.11
N ALA A 173 11.04 7.03 -1.17
CA ALA A 173 9.60 7.26 -1.25
C ALA A 173 9.25 8.76 -1.22
N MET A 174 9.95 9.57 -0.43
CA MET A 174 9.82 11.03 -0.44
C MET A 174 10.22 11.63 -1.80
N MET A 175 11.28 11.11 -2.43
CA MET A 175 11.68 11.49 -3.79
C MET A 175 10.61 11.13 -4.83
N ASP A 176 10.01 9.93 -4.74
CA ASP A 176 8.89 9.52 -5.59
C ASP A 176 7.67 10.46 -5.44
N CYS A 177 7.41 10.96 -4.23
CA CYS A 177 6.38 11.95 -3.98
C CYS A 177 6.65 13.28 -4.69
N LEU A 178 7.86 13.80 -4.59
CA LEU A 178 8.27 15.05 -5.25
C LEU A 178 8.24 14.91 -6.78
N LYS A 179 8.69 13.75 -7.30
CA LYS A 179 8.59 13.42 -8.72
C LYS A 179 7.15 13.39 -9.23
N ALA A 180 6.21 12.87 -8.43
CA ALA A 180 4.79 12.90 -8.80
C ALA A 180 4.23 14.33 -8.92
N LEU A 181 4.66 15.26 -8.05
CA LEU A 181 4.31 16.69 -8.16
C LEU A 181 4.91 17.32 -9.43
N GLU A 182 6.19 17.06 -9.68
CA GLU A 182 6.93 17.55 -10.85
C GLU A 182 6.25 17.12 -12.16
N GLU A 183 5.98 15.82 -12.32
CA GLU A 183 5.41 15.27 -13.55
C GLU A 183 3.96 15.70 -13.79
N MET A 184 3.28 16.23 -12.77
CA MET A 184 1.96 16.83 -12.94
C MET A 184 2.00 18.28 -13.45
N CYS A 185 3.14 18.96 -13.36
CA CYS A 185 3.26 20.36 -13.78
C CYS A 185 2.99 20.59 -15.27
N PRO A 186 3.48 19.75 -16.21
CA PRO A 186 3.15 19.90 -17.63
C PRO A 186 1.67 19.73 -17.95
N ALA A 187 0.95 18.92 -17.16
CA ALA A 187 -0.46 18.61 -17.36
C ALA A 187 -1.41 19.57 -16.62
N SER A 188 -0.93 20.31 -15.62
CA SER A 188 -1.76 21.16 -14.76
C SER A 188 -1.06 22.45 -14.37
N GLU A 189 -1.51 23.55 -14.96
CA GLU A 189 -1.06 24.90 -14.59
C GLU A 189 -1.37 25.23 -13.12
N THR A 190 -2.43 24.62 -12.54
CA THR A 190 -2.76 24.79 -11.12
C THR A 190 -1.67 24.20 -10.21
N VAL A 191 -1.16 23.00 -10.55
CA VAL A 191 -0.04 22.41 -9.81
C VAL A 191 1.21 23.22 -10.06
N ARG A 192 1.54 23.52 -11.33
CA ARG A 192 2.76 24.27 -11.69
C ARG A 192 2.85 25.62 -10.97
N ALA A 193 1.79 26.42 -11.02
CA ALA A 193 1.77 27.74 -10.39
C ALA A 193 1.80 27.70 -8.86
N LYS A 194 1.45 26.54 -8.26
CA LYS A 194 1.42 26.35 -6.81
C LYS A 194 2.48 25.38 -6.28
N LEU A 195 3.38 24.91 -7.14
CA LEU A 195 4.36 23.89 -6.79
C LEU A 195 5.20 24.30 -5.57
N PRO A 196 5.76 25.52 -5.46
CA PRO A 196 6.52 25.91 -4.27
C PRO A 196 5.69 25.87 -2.99
N GLN A 197 4.41 26.29 -3.04
CA GLN A 197 3.55 26.28 -1.86
C GLN A 197 3.06 24.88 -1.49
N LEU A 198 2.94 23.97 -2.46
CA LEU A 198 2.63 22.57 -2.20
C LEU A 198 3.82 21.87 -1.54
N VAL A 199 5.03 22.06 -2.05
CA VAL A 199 6.27 21.50 -1.48
C VAL A 199 6.51 22.06 -0.08
N HIS A 200 6.38 23.38 0.12
CA HIS A 200 6.48 23.99 1.44
C HIS A 200 5.47 23.41 2.44
N TYR A 201 4.23 23.17 2.02
CA TYR A 201 3.25 22.53 2.90
C TYR A 201 3.63 21.09 3.27
N LEU A 202 4.21 20.32 2.35
CA LEU A 202 4.68 18.96 2.65
C LEU A 202 5.85 18.97 3.65
N TYR A 203 6.73 19.97 3.55
CA TYR A 203 7.77 20.23 4.56
C TYR A 203 7.16 20.58 5.92
N GLU A 204 6.32 21.62 6.00
CA GLU A 204 5.66 22.06 7.25
C GLU A 204 4.82 20.98 7.94
N ALA A 205 4.36 19.97 7.20
CA ALA A 205 3.55 18.87 7.70
C ALA A 205 4.37 17.65 8.13
N ASP A 206 5.71 17.75 8.15
CA ASP A 206 6.65 16.65 8.40
C ASP A 206 6.34 15.43 7.53
N LEU A 207 6.08 15.67 6.24
CA LEU A 207 5.82 14.63 5.25
C LEU A 207 7.02 14.38 4.34
N ILE A 208 7.81 15.43 4.08
CA ILE A 208 9.02 15.38 3.26
C ILE A 208 10.11 16.16 3.99
N GLY A 209 11.27 15.54 4.20
CA GLY A 209 12.41 16.17 4.87
C GLY A 209 13.13 17.19 4.00
N GLU A 210 13.76 18.18 4.63
CA GLU A 210 14.54 19.24 3.97
C GLU A 210 15.58 18.69 3.00
N GLN A 211 16.44 17.77 3.48
CA GLN A 211 17.53 17.21 2.68
C GLN A 211 17.02 16.59 1.37
N VAL A 212 15.82 15.97 1.39
CA VAL A 212 15.21 15.37 0.21
C VAL A 212 14.72 16.43 -0.77
N ILE A 213 14.18 17.55 -0.26
CA ILE A 213 13.73 18.68 -1.08
C ILE A 213 14.93 19.34 -1.78
N VAL A 214 16.02 19.57 -1.03
CA VAL A 214 17.26 20.15 -1.58
C VAL A 214 17.84 19.24 -2.65
N GLU A 215 17.95 17.93 -2.36
CA GLU A 215 18.47 16.97 -3.33
C GLU A 215 17.60 16.89 -4.59
N TRP A 216 16.28 16.82 -4.45
CA TRP A 216 15.37 16.82 -5.58
C TRP A 216 15.50 18.10 -6.41
N TYR A 217 15.62 19.25 -5.75
CA TYR A 217 15.80 20.54 -6.41
C TYR A 217 17.06 20.61 -7.27
N ASP A 218 18.18 20.08 -6.77
CA ASP A 218 19.45 20.03 -7.50
C ASP A 218 19.37 19.11 -8.73
N GLY A 219 18.50 18.10 -8.69
CA GLY A 219 18.21 17.19 -9.79
C GLY A 219 17.22 17.71 -10.84
N LEU A 220 16.57 18.87 -10.62
CA LEU A 220 15.54 19.39 -11.53
C LEU A 220 16.11 19.80 -12.89
N ALA A 221 15.53 19.25 -13.96
CA ALA A 221 15.89 19.62 -15.34
C ALA A 221 15.14 20.87 -15.86
N ASP A 222 13.94 21.15 -15.35
CA ASP A 222 13.15 22.33 -15.75
C ASP A 222 13.63 23.59 -15.01
N ALA A 223 14.42 24.40 -15.71
CA ALA A 223 14.93 25.68 -15.19
C ALA A 223 13.82 26.65 -14.72
N GLY A 224 12.62 26.55 -15.28
CA GLY A 224 11.47 27.34 -14.84
C GLY A 224 10.93 26.88 -13.47
N LEU A 225 10.88 25.57 -13.23
CA LEU A 225 10.55 25.03 -11.91
C LEU A 225 11.65 25.34 -10.89
N GLN A 226 12.91 25.16 -11.27
CA GLN A 226 14.07 25.49 -10.44
C GLN A 226 14.08 26.98 -10.03
N ALA A 227 13.76 27.89 -10.97
CA ALA A 227 13.62 29.30 -10.66
C ALA A 227 12.44 29.57 -9.69
N ALA A 228 11.31 28.89 -9.86
CA ALA A 228 10.14 29.05 -9.00
C ALA A 228 10.36 28.57 -7.56
N LEU A 229 11.17 27.52 -7.39
CA LEU A 229 11.49 26.91 -6.09
C LEU A 229 12.70 27.54 -5.38
N SER A 230 13.54 28.29 -6.10
CA SER A 230 14.81 28.85 -5.57
C SER A 230 14.68 29.53 -4.21
N LYS A 231 13.67 30.38 -4.01
CA LYS A 231 13.45 31.07 -2.73
C LYS A 231 13.07 30.14 -1.58
N LEU A 232 12.34 29.06 -1.88
CA LEU A 232 11.98 28.06 -0.87
C LEU A 232 13.24 27.29 -0.44
N VAL A 233 14.04 26.84 -1.40
CA VAL A 233 15.24 26.05 -1.12
C VAL A 233 16.31 26.88 -0.43
N GLN A 234 16.51 28.13 -0.85
CA GLN A 234 17.39 29.05 -0.15
C GLN A 234 16.97 29.23 1.31
N TRP A 235 15.67 29.43 1.56
CA TRP A 235 15.16 29.59 2.93
C TRP A 235 15.37 28.33 3.78
N LEU A 236 15.20 27.14 3.21
CA LEU A 236 15.47 25.88 3.90
C LEU A 236 16.95 25.80 4.31
N GLN A 237 17.86 26.05 3.37
CA GLN A 237 19.31 25.98 3.62
C GLN A 237 19.80 27.01 4.65
N GLU A 238 19.27 28.24 4.60
CA GLU A 238 19.60 29.29 5.59
C GLU A 238 19.17 28.90 7.02
N SER A 239 18.02 28.21 7.17
CA SER A 239 17.53 27.77 8.47
C SER A 239 18.40 26.69 9.11
N SER A 240 19.08 25.87 8.32
CA SER A 240 19.96 24.80 8.82
C SER A 240 21.32 25.34 9.28
N GLU A 241 21.86 26.37 8.62
CA GLU A 241 23.15 26.97 8.97
C GLU A 241 23.14 27.71 10.32
N GLU A 242 21.97 28.23 10.76
CA GLU A 242 21.82 28.92 12.05
C GLU A 242 21.79 27.95 13.26
N GLU A 243 21.54 26.65 13.06
CA GLU A 243 21.45 25.66 14.15
C GLU A 243 22.79 24.98 14.48
N GLU A 244 23.82 25.08 13.61
CA GLU A 244 25.14 24.46 13.81
C GLU A 244 26.18 25.37 14.50
N ASP A 245 25.89 26.67 14.67
CA ASP A 245 26.85 27.70 15.13
C ASP A 245 26.76 28.01 16.65
N ASP A 246 26.03 27.21 17.44
CA ASP A 246 25.74 27.46 18.87
C ASP A 246 26.33 26.40 19.85
N ASP A 247 27.29 25.59 19.39
CA ASP A 247 27.89 24.45 20.15
C ASP A 247 29.43 24.57 20.33
N ASP A 248 29.98 25.78 20.41
CA ASP A 248 31.40 26.05 20.75
C ASP A 248 31.52 27.22 21.74
N ASP A 249 31.30 26.96 23.04
CA ASP A 249 31.95 27.69 24.16
C ASP A 249 31.41 27.21 25.53
N ASP A 250 32.08 26.23 26.16
CA ASP A 250 32.42 26.27 27.60
C ASP A 250 33.25 25.02 27.98
N ASP A 251 34.50 24.99 27.54
CA ASP A 251 35.54 24.21 28.20
C ASP A 251 36.83 25.04 28.12
N ASP A 252 37.08 25.88 29.13
CA ASP A 252 38.43 26.14 29.64
C ASP A 252 38.41 26.94 30.96
N GLU A 253 38.78 26.22 32.02
CA GLU A 253 39.69 26.59 33.11
C GLU A 253 39.56 27.96 33.82
N GLU A 254 39.20 27.92 35.12
CA GLU A 254 39.97 28.68 36.12
C GLU A 254 40.32 27.80 37.35
N GLU A 255 41.62 27.55 37.45
CA GLU A 255 42.41 27.14 38.61
C GLU A 255 42.41 28.21 39.75
N GLU A 256 42.88 27.78 40.94
CA GLU A 256 43.27 28.56 42.13
C GLU A 256 42.18 29.18 43.04
N ASP A 257 41.91 28.58 44.22
CA ASP A 257 42.65 28.81 45.50
C ASP A 257 42.10 27.91 46.65
#